data_AF-A0A9D4SBN5-F1
#
_entry.id   AF-A0A9D4SBN5-F1
#
_cell.length_a   1.000
_cell.length_b   1.000
_cell.length_c   1.000
_cell.angle_alpha   90.00
_cell.angle_beta   90.00
_cell.angle_gamma   90.00
#
_symmetry.space_group_name_H-M   'P 1'
#
loop_
_entity.id
_entity.type
_entity.pdbx_description
1 polymer ?
#
loop_
_entity_poly.entity_id
_entity_poly.type
_entity_poly.pdbx_seq_one_letter_code
_entity_poly.pdbx_strand_id
1 'polypeptide(L)'
;MAKNQAIKRSKIEHKKAEELRLKNEMNPFELRHNKIKHKVLGRKIAKNEFGKPLINRNRAYKKREQTLLQEYKNKNRAGRGLRDMREQDANERMIEKYRQQQNRIDFDHNDVVELTHKGRPLDEMIDDRIDSDDEHLDLFTRDDYVESSHFGGGEYGPSKSKNEILDEIMAEKTRIKLQQEETTILTQKLDNQWNEIRNLIRHKGSNQTMEKKSDKNDYDTLLRQLVFDDQNQIKESSISKKQSATTVPTDDQSTPDGRFKAKLNSIESLNDIGQILNTIKEMIDLLKSKVTRKSFILLKDRLTAVAEKQLKFTPREMAILIVGAYFKELQTFIHLIVLRTLNKIKYSNLNEVSCAIFLNNFLLKSISSEKFCPELFIHIDNLVRLCLPQEKTKIKLFHRMEHETDCFLNVTKFTTSDEENSRYIVSLTNLFDGRFKSNEDSSIISYNLAIQVFKLISNLHEKYSSSSNIRFMSSSTMAMIRDTILPNVPKQMKKFLQEILDKFTEKTPKSVIINTIQAKPFILPLLEPKFEDDLRLKPKYQCERKKLMKKYKREFKGAQREIRKDSKFLRDTYLKEVEKKDRIRKNKVKEILKDLSIQQGLYKKNK
;
A
#
# COMPACT_ATOMS: atom_id res chain seq x y z
N MET A 1 90.46 10.94 -24.13
CA MET A 1 89.71 10.77 -25.41
C MET A 1 88.44 9.91 -25.30
N ALA A 2 88.40 8.87 -24.48
CA ALA A 2 87.25 7.96 -24.36
C ALA A 2 85.92 8.61 -23.88
N LYS A 3 85.96 9.56 -22.93
CA LYS A 3 84.75 10.28 -22.46
C LYS A 3 84.07 11.10 -23.56
N ASN A 4 84.84 11.73 -24.45
CA ASN A 4 84.29 12.50 -25.57
C ASN A 4 83.68 11.61 -26.67
N GLN A 5 84.16 10.38 -26.82
CA GLN A 5 83.56 9.40 -27.73
C GLN A 5 82.25 8.82 -27.17
N ALA A 6 82.15 8.59 -25.86
CA ALA A 6 80.93 8.16 -25.21
C ALA A 6 79.80 9.21 -25.31
N ILE A 7 80.12 10.50 -25.09
CA ILE A 7 79.17 11.62 -25.23
C ILE A 7 78.71 11.80 -26.69
N LYS A 8 79.59 11.56 -27.67
CA LYS A 8 79.21 11.58 -29.10
C LYS A 8 78.30 10.40 -29.45
N ARG A 9 78.56 9.19 -28.93
CA ARG A 9 77.70 8.01 -29.14
C ARG A 9 76.31 8.19 -28.54
N SER A 10 76.20 8.68 -27.30
CA SER A 10 74.89 8.93 -26.67
C SER A 10 74.07 10.01 -27.39
N LYS A 11 74.71 11.07 -27.92
CA LYS A 11 74.02 12.07 -28.75
C LYS A 11 73.51 11.49 -30.08
N ILE A 12 74.25 10.57 -30.69
CA ILE A 12 73.82 9.87 -31.90
C ILE A 12 72.66 8.91 -31.60
N GLU A 13 72.70 8.21 -30.46
CA GLU A 13 71.60 7.34 -30.00
C GLU A 13 70.34 8.14 -29.67
N HIS A 14 70.47 9.29 -29.00
CA HIS A 14 69.34 10.20 -28.76
C HIS A 14 68.76 10.77 -30.06
N LYS A 15 69.61 11.20 -31.01
CA LYS A 15 69.13 11.64 -32.34
C LYS A 15 68.44 10.52 -33.09
N LYS A 16 68.98 9.30 -33.08
CA LYS A 16 68.32 8.12 -33.68
C LYS A 16 66.99 7.82 -32.99
N ALA A 17 66.91 7.95 -31.66
CA ALA A 17 65.68 7.75 -30.91
C ALA A 17 64.62 8.85 -31.20
N GLU A 18 65.03 10.11 -31.34
CA GLU A 18 64.16 11.22 -31.75
C GLU A 18 63.70 11.08 -33.20
N GLU A 19 64.57 10.70 -34.13
CA GLU A 19 64.20 10.40 -35.52
C GLU A 19 63.23 9.20 -35.59
N LEU A 20 63.41 8.18 -34.74
CA LEU A 20 62.47 7.07 -34.61
C LEU A 20 61.13 7.50 -34.01
N ARG A 21 61.12 8.44 -33.05
CA ARG A 21 59.90 9.03 -32.49
C ARG A 21 59.15 9.86 -33.54
N LEU A 22 59.84 10.74 -34.27
CA LEU A 22 59.27 11.54 -35.36
C LEU A 22 58.78 10.66 -36.53
N LYS A 23 59.44 9.53 -36.81
CA LYS A 23 58.94 8.52 -37.77
C LYS A 23 57.72 7.76 -37.25
N ASN A 24 57.57 7.62 -35.93
CA ASN A 24 56.42 6.98 -35.27
C ASN A 24 55.27 7.96 -34.99
N GLU A 25 55.47 9.26 -35.16
CA GLU A 25 54.41 10.25 -35.19
C GLU A 25 53.58 10.05 -36.45
N MET A 26 52.51 9.27 -36.31
CA MET A 26 51.54 9.08 -37.37
C MET A 26 50.93 10.43 -37.75
N ASN A 27 50.99 10.76 -39.04
CA ASN A 27 50.39 11.97 -39.56
C ASN A 27 48.91 12.07 -39.11
N PRO A 28 48.46 13.22 -38.56
CA PRO A 28 47.11 13.39 -38.03
C PRO A 28 46.00 13.13 -39.07
N PHE A 29 46.27 13.32 -40.37
CA PHE A 29 45.31 13.00 -41.44
C PHE A 29 45.13 11.50 -41.70
N GLU A 30 46.02 10.66 -41.19
CA GLU A 30 45.88 9.20 -41.25
C GLU A 30 44.98 8.63 -40.14
N LEU A 31 44.68 9.46 -39.13
CA LEU A 31 43.88 9.10 -37.96
C LEU A 31 42.50 9.75 -38.04
N ARG A 32 41.46 8.93 -37.91
CA ARG A 32 40.10 9.41 -37.72
C ARG A 32 39.76 9.43 -36.23
N HIS A 33 39.49 10.63 -35.72
CA HIS A 33 39.11 10.85 -34.33
C HIS A 33 37.59 10.92 -34.19
N ASN A 34 37.03 10.17 -33.24
CA ASN A 34 35.62 10.29 -32.86
C ASN A 34 35.52 11.08 -31.55
N LYS A 35 34.77 12.20 -31.55
CA LYS A 35 34.52 12.99 -30.34
C LYS A 35 33.72 12.17 -29.32
N ILE A 36 34.26 12.03 -28.12
CA ILE A 36 33.59 11.40 -26.98
C ILE A 36 32.52 12.36 -26.47
N LYS A 37 31.26 11.91 -26.37
CA LYS A 37 30.15 12.74 -25.89
C LYS A 37 30.15 12.93 -24.37
N HIS A 38 30.61 11.94 -23.63
CA HIS A 38 30.64 11.94 -22.17
C HIS A 38 32.01 11.50 -21.67
N LYS A 39 32.69 12.37 -20.89
CA LYS A 39 34.00 12.08 -20.32
C LYS A 39 33.82 11.25 -19.05
N VAL A 40 34.04 9.94 -19.18
CA VAL A 40 34.03 9.01 -18.03
C VAL A 40 35.48 8.78 -17.59
N LEU A 41 35.80 9.14 -16.34
CA LEU A 41 37.14 8.96 -15.77
C LEU A 41 37.43 7.46 -15.53
N GLY A 42 38.71 7.05 -15.61
CA GLY A 42 39.14 5.66 -15.36
C GLY A 42 38.87 4.67 -16.51
N ARG A 43 38.26 5.11 -17.62
CA ARG A 43 38.01 4.25 -18.78
C ARG A 43 39.27 4.06 -19.64
N LYS A 44 39.60 2.81 -19.97
CA LYS A 44 40.62 2.51 -21.00
C LYS A 44 40.17 3.05 -22.36
N ILE A 45 41.05 3.75 -23.06
CA ILE A 45 40.84 4.31 -24.41
C ILE A 45 40.22 3.22 -25.30
N ALA A 46 38.96 3.42 -25.71
CA ALA A 46 38.25 2.40 -26.45
C ALA A 46 38.75 2.33 -27.90
N LYS A 47 38.78 1.13 -28.48
CA LYS A 47 39.17 0.87 -29.90
C LYS A 47 38.39 1.69 -30.93
N ASN A 48 37.28 2.33 -30.53
CA ASN A 48 36.41 3.11 -31.39
C ASN A 48 36.71 4.63 -31.36
N GLU A 49 37.56 5.11 -30.46
CA GLU A 49 37.91 6.54 -30.33
C GLU A 49 38.84 7.00 -31.45
N PHE A 50 39.72 6.10 -31.90
CA PHE A 50 40.66 6.31 -33.00
C PHE A 50 40.51 5.22 -34.07
N GLY A 51 40.36 5.63 -35.33
CA GLY A 51 40.39 4.74 -36.49
C GLY A 51 41.58 5.04 -37.39
N LYS A 52 42.07 4.04 -38.13
CA LYS A 52 43.13 4.17 -39.15
C LYS A 52 42.57 3.86 -40.55
N PRO A 53 41.87 4.79 -41.23
CA PRO A 53 41.13 4.50 -42.46
C PRO A 53 42.02 4.03 -43.62
N LEU A 54 43.19 4.65 -43.80
CA LEU A 54 44.11 4.34 -44.90
C LEU A 54 44.68 2.92 -44.78
N ILE A 55 45.19 2.56 -43.60
CA ILE A 55 45.70 1.22 -43.31
C ILE A 55 44.60 0.17 -43.49
N ASN A 56 43.39 0.44 -42.99
CA ASN A 56 42.25 -0.47 -43.14
C ASN A 56 41.82 -0.63 -44.61
N ARG A 57 41.83 0.46 -45.39
CA ARG A 57 41.53 0.41 -46.84
C ARG A 57 42.57 -0.41 -47.58
N ASN A 58 43.85 -0.20 -47.31
CA ASN A 58 44.94 -0.96 -47.93
C ASN A 58 44.88 -2.44 -47.54
N ARG A 59 44.61 -2.77 -46.27
CA ARG A 59 44.42 -4.16 -45.84
C ARG A 59 43.24 -4.82 -46.55
N ALA A 60 42.12 -4.12 -46.67
CA ALA A 60 40.94 -4.63 -47.38
C ALA A 60 41.20 -4.79 -48.89
N TYR A 61 41.95 -3.88 -49.50
CA TYR A 61 42.35 -3.97 -50.90
C TYR A 61 43.28 -5.18 -51.14
N LYS A 62 44.32 -5.36 -50.32
CA LYS A 62 45.19 -6.54 -50.36
C LYS A 62 44.41 -7.85 -50.20
N LYS A 63 43.40 -7.87 -49.32
CA LYS A 63 42.52 -9.04 -49.16
C LYS A 63 41.75 -9.34 -50.45
N ARG A 64 41.20 -8.34 -51.14
CA ARG A 64 40.52 -8.52 -52.44
C ARG A 64 41.46 -8.96 -53.55
N GLU A 65 42.71 -8.47 -53.55
CA GLU A 65 43.74 -8.96 -54.48
C GLU A 65 44.09 -10.43 -54.24
N GLN A 66 44.04 -10.89 -52.99
CA GLN A 66 44.26 -12.29 -52.64
C GLN A 66 43.05 -13.17 -52.94
N THR A 67 41.82 -12.68 -52.81
CA THR A 67 40.61 -13.49 -53.05
C THR A 67 40.00 -13.22 -54.42
N LEU A 68 39.28 -12.10 -54.57
CA LEU A 68 38.48 -11.77 -55.74
C LEU A 68 39.30 -11.70 -57.03
N LEU A 69 40.52 -11.16 -56.98
CA LEU A 69 41.37 -11.10 -58.17
C LEU A 69 41.87 -12.48 -58.61
N GLN A 70 42.16 -13.38 -57.65
CA GLN A 70 42.55 -14.75 -57.97
C GLN A 70 41.37 -15.52 -58.57
N GLU A 71 40.18 -15.39 -57.97
CA GLU A 71 38.94 -15.96 -58.50
C GLU A 71 38.61 -15.43 -59.90
N TYR A 72 38.73 -14.12 -60.11
CA TYR A 72 38.47 -13.50 -61.39
C TYR A 72 39.44 -13.98 -62.48
N LYS A 73 40.74 -14.11 -62.17
CA LYS A 73 41.74 -14.71 -63.08
C LYS A 73 41.40 -16.17 -63.42
N ASN A 74 40.85 -16.90 -62.45
CA ASN A 74 40.46 -18.30 -62.60
C ASN A 74 39.03 -18.50 -63.15
N LYS A 75 38.31 -17.45 -63.55
CA LYS A 75 36.90 -17.51 -63.97
C LYS A 75 36.62 -18.56 -65.05
N ASN A 76 37.53 -18.70 -66.02
CA ASN A 76 37.39 -19.62 -67.15
C ASN A 76 38.24 -20.89 -66.99
N ARG A 77 38.83 -21.14 -65.81
CA ARG A 77 39.64 -22.32 -65.54
C ARG A 77 38.73 -23.47 -65.12
N ALA A 78 38.68 -24.53 -65.92
CA ALA A 78 38.00 -25.77 -65.57
C ALA A 78 38.91 -26.68 -64.74
N GLY A 79 38.34 -27.34 -63.72
CA GLY A 79 39.04 -28.22 -62.79
C GLY A 79 39.57 -27.52 -61.53
N ARG A 80 39.27 -28.06 -60.34
CA ARG A 80 40.11 -27.82 -59.16
C ARG A 80 41.44 -28.53 -59.43
N GLY A 81 42.57 -27.86 -59.23
CA GLY A 81 43.86 -28.56 -59.19
C GLY A 81 43.84 -29.72 -58.20
N LEU A 82 44.87 -30.57 -58.22
CA LEU A 82 45.02 -31.69 -57.29
C LEU A 82 44.64 -31.25 -55.87
N ARG A 83 43.59 -31.85 -55.30
CA ARG A 83 43.21 -31.58 -53.92
C ARG A 83 44.30 -32.17 -53.05
N ASP A 84 45.15 -31.32 -52.48
CA ASP A 84 46.18 -31.81 -51.56
C ASP A 84 45.49 -32.32 -50.30
N MET A 85 45.47 -33.64 -50.14
CA MET A 85 44.92 -34.35 -48.99
C MET A 85 46.00 -34.61 -47.92
N ARG A 86 47.24 -34.15 -48.14
CA ARG A 86 48.38 -34.40 -47.24
C ARG A 86 48.45 -33.39 -46.10
N GLU A 87 47.90 -32.19 -46.29
CA GLU A 87 47.86 -31.10 -45.30
C GLU A 87 46.41 -30.80 -44.84
N GLN A 88 45.72 -31.77 -44.25
CA GLN A 88 44.49 -31.47 -43.51
C GLN A 88 44.71 -31.80 -42.03
N ASP A 89 45.07 -30.78 -41.25
CA ASP A 89 44.94 -30.84 -39.79
C ASP A 89 43.50 -31.25 -39.44
N ALA A 90 43.34 -32.19 -38.50
CA ALA A 90 42.03 -32.68 -38.07
C ALA A 90 41.04 -31.53 -37.72
N ASN A 91 41.58 -30.39 -37.30
CA ASN A 91 40.86 -29.17 -36.98
C ASN A 91 40.20 -28.52 -38.21
N GLU A 92 40.86 -28.44 -39.36
CA GLU A 92 40.26 -27.84 -40.57
C GLU A 92 39.12 -28.70 -41.13
N ARG A 93 39.26 -30.02 -41.06
CA ARG A 93 38.20 -30.96 -41.48
C ARG A 93 36.96 -30.86 -40.59
N MET A 94 37.16 -30.65 -39.29
CA MET A 94 36.07 -30.37 -38.35
C MET A 94 35.42 -29.01 -38.63
N ILE A 95 36.20 -27.96 -38.89
CA ILE A 95 35.69 -26.62 -39.23
C ILE A 95 34.90 -26.62 -40.54
N GLU A 96 35.37 -27.33 -41.57
CA GLU A 96 34.64 -27.48 -42.84
C GLU A 96 33.32 -28.24 -42.64
N LYS A 97 33.33 -29.34 -41.87
CA LYS A 97 32.10 -30.06 -41.49
C LYS A 97 31.13 -29.16 -40.72
N TYR A 98 31.62 -28.38 -39.74
CA TYR A 98 30.80 -27.44 -38.98
C TYR A 98 30.21 -26.32 -39.85
N ARG A 99 30.98 -25.78 -40.81
CA ARG A 99 30.48 -24.79 -41.78
C ARG A 99 29.43 -25.38 -42.72
N GLN A 100 29.62 -26.61 -43.18
CA GLN A 100 28.64 -27.30 -44.01
C GLN A 100 27.34 -27.58 -43.26
N GLN A 101 27.44 -27.92 -41.97
CA GLN A 101 26.27 -28.08 -41.09
C GLN A 101 25.56 -26.74 -40.85
N GLN A 102 26.27 -25.64 -40.63
CA GLN A 102 25.64 -24.31 -40.47
C GLN A 102 24.99 -23.77 -41.75
N ASN A 103 25.48 -24.16 -42.92
CA ASN A 103 24.90 -23.74 -44.20
C ASN A 103 23.69 -24.59 -44.64
N ARG A 104 23.38 -25.69 -43.94
CA ARG A 104 22.09 -26.38 -44.05
C ARG A 104 21.09 -25.70 -43.13
N ILE A 105 20.54 -24.58 -43.60
CA ILE A 105 19.31 -24.02 -43.04
C ILE A 105 18.28 -24.17 -44.15
N ASP A 106 17.50 -25.25 -44.07
CA ASP A 106 16.37 -25.48 -44.95
C ASP A 106 15.24 -24.53 -44.52
N PHE A 107 14.79 -23.68 -45.45
CA PHE A 107 13.75 -22.65 -45.21
C PHE A 107 12.35 -23.14 -45.58
N ASP A 108 12.10 -24.45 -45.62
CA ASP A 108 10.77 -24.98 -45.88
C ASP A 108 10.07 -25.28 -44.55
N HIS A 109 9.06 -24.50 -44.20
CA HIS A 109 8.38 -24.52 -42.88
C HIS A 109 7.20 -25.52 -42.83
N ASN A 110 7.14 -26.51 -43.72
CA ASN A 110 6.00 -27.44 -43.81
C ASN A 110 6.32 -28.91 -43.53
N ASP A 111 7.60 -29.30 -43.40
CA ASP A 111 7.94 -30.67 -43.01
C ASP A 111 8.19 -30.73 -41.51
N VAL A 112 7.18 -31.18 -40.75
CA VAL A 112 7.31 -31.54 -39.34
C VAL A 112 8.16 -32.81 -39.26
N VAL A 113 9.48 -32.65 -39.16
CA VAL A 113 10.38 -33.77 -38.90
C VAL A 113 10.32 -34.06 -37.40
N GLU A 114 9.52 -35.05 -37.02
CA GLU A 114 9.50 -35.59 -35.67
C GLU A 114 10.85 -36.24 -35.37
N LEU A 115 11.63 -35.63 -34.48
CA LEU A 115 12.92 -36.14 -34.07
C LEU A 115 12.67 -37.43 -33.28
N THR A 116 13.09 -38.59 -33.78
CA THR A 116 12.86 -39.88 -33.10
C THR A 116 14.15 -40.43 -32.51
N HIS A 117 14.10 -40.96 -31.28
CA HIS A 117 15.19 -41.74 -30.68
C HIS A 117 14.68 -43.15 -30.41
N LYS A 118 15.33 -44.16 -31.01
CA LYS A 118 14.88 -45.57 -31.00
C LYS A 118 13.43 -45.78 -31.49
N GLY A 119 12.98 -44.99 -32.47
CA GLY A 119 11.68 -45.18 -33.12
C GLY A 119 10.47 -44.62 -32.37
N ARG A 120 10.66 -43.83 -31.31
CA ARG A 120 9.61 -43.00 -30.68
C ARG A 120 9.90 -41.51 -30.92
N PRO A 121 8.87 -40.68 -31.15
CA PRO A 121 9.05 -39.23 -31.23
C PRO A 121 9.60 -38.71 -29.90
N LEU A 122 10.62 -37.86 -29.94
CA LEU A 122 11.26 -37.32 -28.74
C LEU A 122 10.28 -36.57 -27.84
N ASP A 123 9.20 -36.03 -28.41
CA ASP A 123 8.18 -35.26 -27.69
C ASP A 123 7.44 -36.12 -26.65
N GLU A 124 7.15 -37.39 -26.96
CA GLU A 124 6.60 -38.36 -26.00
C GLU A 124 7.63 -38.80 -24.95
N MET A 125 8.94 -38.66 -25.22
CA MET A 125 10.00 -39.02 -24.27
C MET A 125 10.30 -37.91 -23.25
N ILE A 126 9.70 -36.72 -23.38
CA ILE A 126 9.91 -35.61 -22.45
C ILE A 126 9.13 -35.86 -21.14
N ASP A 127 7.93 -36.43 -21.22
CA ASP A 127 7.08 -36.75 -20.04
C ASP A 127 7.45 -38.08 -19.36
N ASP A 128 8.14 -38.99 -20.07
CA ASP A 128 8.64 -40.27 -19.53
C ASP A 128 10.00 -40.13 -18.80
N ARG A 129 10.48 -38.90 -18.57
CA ARG A 129 11.54 -38.68 -17.57
C ARG A 129 10.95 -38.98 -16.21
N ILE A 130 11.06 -40.23 -15.78
CA ILE A 130 11.06 -40.56 -14.36
C ILE A 130 12.11 -39.63 -13.76
N ASP A 131 11.69 -38.73 -12.87
CA ASP A 131 12.58 -37.94 -12.04
C ASP A 131 13.57 -38.91 -11.40
N SER A 132 14.74 -39.03 -12.02
CA SER A 132 15.85 -39.73 -11.42
C SER A 132 16.23 -38.84 -10.24
N ASP A 133 16.26 -39.41 -9.04
CA ASP A 133 16.64 -38.77 -7.78
C ASP A 133 18.03 -38.06 -7.85
N ASP A 134 18.75 -38.24 -8.97
CA ASP A 134 20.00 -37.58 -9.32
C ASP A 134 19.85 -36.21 -10.04
N GLU A 135 18.67 -35.80 -10.53
CA GLU A 135 18.51 -34.46 -11.16
C GLU A 135 18.54 -33.31 -10.13
N HIS A 136 18.43 -33.59 -8.83
CA HIS A 136 18.69 -32.60 -7.77
C HIS A 136 20.19 -32.28 -7.58
N LEU A 137 21.10 -33.00 -8.28
CA LEU A 137 22.55 -32.95 -8.06
C LEU A 137 23.32 -32.05 -9.05
N ASP A 138 22.68 -31.51 -10.10
CA ASP A 138 23.38 -30.61 -11.03
C ASP A 138 23.37 -29.17 -10.50
N LEU A 139 24.27 -28.93 -9.54
CA LEU A 139 24.46 -27.65 -8.83
C LEU A 139 24.72 -26.45 -9.78
N PHE A 140 25.15 -26.71 -11.01
CA PHE A 140 25.39 -25.70 -12.03
C PHE A 140 24.10 -25.14 -12.67
N THR A 141 22.99 -25.88 -12.58
CA THR A 141 21.68 -25.53 -13.15
C THR A 141 20.68 -25.01 -12.13
N ARG A 142 21.00 -25.04 -10.83
CA ARG A 142 20.13 -24.45 -9.80
C ARG A 142 20.03 -22.93 -10.00
N ASP A 143 18.81 -22.47 -10.26
CA ASP A 143 18.49 -21.04 -10.41
C ASP A 143 18.97 -20.24 -9.19
N ASP A 144 18.91 -20.82 -7.99
CA ASP A 144 19.36 -20.21 -6.72
C ASP A 144 20.85 -19.77 -6.75
N TYR A 145 21.73 -20.56 -7.37
CA TYR A 145 23.16 -20.25 -7.46
C TYR A 145 23.46 -19.23 -8.56
N VAL A 146 22.75 -19.33 -9.68
CA VAL A 146 22.87 -18.39 -10.80
C VAL A 146 22.34 -17.02 -10.40
N GLU A 147 21.23 -16.95 -9.67
CA GLU A 147 20.63 -15.72 -9.18
C GLU A 147 21.51 -15.04 -8.14
N SER A 148 22.01 -15.79 -7.15
CA SER A 148 22.92 -15.25 -6.11
C SER A 148 24.28 -14.81 -6.67
N SER A 149 24.89 -15.57 -7.57
CA SER A 149 26.24 -15.30 -8.08
C SER A 149 26.30 -14.32 -9.26
N HIS A 150 25.27 -14.27 -10.13
CA HIS A 150 25.26 -13.38 -11.31
C HIS A 150 24.42 -12.10 -11.12
N PHE A 151 23.43 -12.10 -10.23
CA PHE A 151 22.54 -10.96 -10.02
C PHE A 151 22.63 -10.30 -8.63
N GLY A 152 23.27 -10.94 -7.64
CA GLY A 152 23.47 -10.42 -6.27
C GLY A 152 24.54 -9.32 -6.12
N GLY A 153 24.71 -8.44 -7.11
CA GLY A 153 25.70 -7.37 -7.08
C GLY A 153 25.20 -6.13 -6.36
N GLY A 154 25.08 -6.16 -5.02
CA GLY A 154 24.59 -5.02 -4.25
C GLY A 154 25.18 -4.83 -2.85
N GLU A 155 25.21 -5.87 -2.01
CA GLU A 155 25.43 -5.67 -0.56
C GLU A 155 26.67 -6.35 0.05
N TYR A 156 27.33 -7.30 -0.63
CA TYR A 156 28.43 -8.07 -0.03
C TYR A 156 29.68 -8.15 -0.92
N GLY A 157 30.60 -7.20 -0.75
CA GLY A 157 32.02 -7.35 -1.04
C GLY A 157 32.46 -7.55 -2.51
N PRO A 158 33.78 -7.59 -2.76
CA PRO A 158 34.33 -7.89 -4.08
C PRO A 158 33.93 -9.30 -4.54
N SER A 159 33.60 -9.46 -5.82
CA SER A 159 33.18 -10.73 -6.40
C SER A 159 34.21 -11.83 -6.13
N LYS A 160 33.79 -12.92 -5.46
CA LYS A 160 34.62 -14.11 -5.22
C LYS A 160 35.28 -14.57 -6.52
N SER A 161 36.53 -15.02 -6.45
CA SER A 161 37.22 -15.48 -7.67
C SER A 161 36.57 -16.77 -8.19
N LYS A 162 36.66 -17.04 -9.50
CA LYS A 162 36.13 -18.29 -10.08
C LYS A 162 36.65 -19.56 -9.37
N ASN A 163 37.86 -19.53 -8.84
CA ASN A 163 38.45 -20.66 -8.14
C ASN A 163 37.81 -20.86 -6.77
N GLU A 164 37.52 -19.77 -6.06
CA GLU A 164 36.88 -19.79 -4.74
C GLU A 164 35.43 -20.28 -4.85
N ILE A 165 34.73 -19.88 -5.91
CA ILE A 165 33.39 -20.36 -6.29
C ILE A 165 33.44 -21.87 -6.58
N LEU A 166 34.43 -22.35 -7.33
CA LEU A 166 34.60 -23.77 -7.63
C LEU A 166 34.90 -24.58 -6.36
N ASP A 167 35.73 -24.07 -5.46
CA ASP A 167 36.06 -24.75 -4.20
C ASP A 167 34.83 -24.86 -3.29
N GLU A 168 33.98 -23.83 -3.24
CA GLU A 168 32.71 -23.83 -2.50
C GLU A 168 31.71 -24.86 -3.07
N ILE A 169 31.55 -24.90 -4.40
CA ILE A 169 30.70 -25.90 -5.09
C ILE A 169 31.21 -27.32 -4.85
N MET A 170 32.53 -27.54 -4.91
CA MET A 170 33.13 -28.85 -4.69
C MET A 170 32.94 -29.31 -3.25
N ALA A 171 33.07 -28.42 -2.27
CA ALA A 171 32.81 -28.71 -0.86
C ALA A 171 31.33 -29.04 -0.57
N GLU A 172 30.40 -28.37 -1.25
CA GLU A 172 28.98 -28.68 -1.13
C GLU A 172 28.63 -30.04 -1.77
N LYS A 173 29.19 -30.31 -2.96
CA LYS A 173 29.03 -31.61 -3.64
C LYS A 173 29.55 -32.78 -2.81
N THR A 174 30.69 -32.63 -2.13
CA THR A 174 31.22 -33.69 -1.26
C THR A 174 30.36 -33.91 -0.02
N ARG A 175 29.78 -32.86 0.58
CA ARG A 175 28.85 -32.98 1.71
C ARG A 175 27.58 -33.74 1.34
N ILE A 176 26.97 -33.40 0.21
CA ILE A 176 25.75 -34.08 -0.28
C ILE A 176 26.04 -35.56 -0.52
N LYS A 177 27.20 -35.87 -1.13
CA LYS A 177 27.61 -37.25 -1.37
C LYS A 177 27.79 -38.05 -0.08
N LEU A 178 28.41 -37.47 0.94
CA LEU A 178 28.57 -38.11 2.25
C LEU A 178 27.22 -38.40 2.91
N GLN A 179 26.28 -37.45 2.85
CA GLN A 179 24.92 -37.65 3.37
C GLN A 179 24.22 -38.83 2.66
N GLN A 180 24.34 -38.92 1.34
CA GLN A 180 23.80 -40.05 0.58
C GLN A 180 24.44 -41.38 1.02
N GLU A 181 25.77 -41.44 1.14
CA GLU A 181 26.47 -42.64 1.61
C GLU A 181 25.99 -43.06 3.03
N GLU A 182 25.81 -42.10 3.95
CA GLU A 182 25.24 -42.36 5.27
C GLU A 182 23.83 -42.95 5.20
N THR A 183 22.95 -42.41 4.35
CA THR A 183 21.60 -42.95 4.16
C THR A 183 21.63 -44.37 3.61
N THR A 184 22.53 -44.69 2.66
CA THR A 184 22.66 -46.04 2.10
C THR A 184 23.18 -47.05 3.13
N ILE A 185 24.07 -46.62 4.04
CA ILE A 185 24.55 -47.46 5.14
C ILE A 185 23.42 -47.72 6.14
N LEU A 186 22.59 -46.72 6.42
CA LEU A 186 21.44 -46.88 7.32
C LEU A 186 20.39 -47.83 6.74
N THR A 187 20.09 -47.74 5.44
CA THR A 187 19.15 -48.67 4.79
C THR A 187 19.66 -50.11 4.82
N GLN A 188 20.94 -50.34 4.54
CA GLN A 188 21.55 -51.66 4.65
C GLN A 188 21.49 -52.22 6.09
N LYS A 189 21.68 -51.37 7.11
CA LYS A 189 21.54 -51.78 8.52
C LYS A 189 20.11 -52.21 8.84
N LEU A 190 19.11 -51.43 8.38
CA LEU A 190 17.70 -51.76 8.58
C LEU A 190 17.33 -53.07 7.88
N ASP A 191 17.80 -53.29 6.66
CA ASP A 191 17.57 -54.53 5.91
C ASP A 191 18.18 -55.75 6.62
N ASN A 192 19.38 -55.60 7.17
CA ASN A 192 20.03 -56.66 7.95
C ASN A 192 19.23 -56.98 9.22
N GLN A 193 18.81 -55.97 9.98
CA GLN A 193 17.96 -56.14 11.16
C GLN A 193 16.62 -56.79 10.80
N TRP A 194 16.02 -56.41 9.67
CA TRP A 194 14.79 -57.03 9.19
C TRP A 194 14.99 -58.49 8.82
N ASN A 195 16.11 -58.83 8.17
CA ASN A 195 16.44 -60.22 7.83
C ASN A 195 16.68 -61.07 9.09
N GLU A 196 17.31 -60.53 10.13
CA GLU A 196 17.45 -61.19 11.44
C GLU A 196 16.09 -61.48 12.09
N ILE A 197 15.20 -60.48 12.13
CA ILE A 197 13.83 -60.62 12.64
C ILE A 197 13.05 -61.66 11.82
N ARG A 198 13.14 -61.60 10.49
CA ARG A 198 12.48 -62.53 9.58
C ARG A 198 12.93 -63.98 9.81
N ASN A 199 14.21 -64.18 10.08
CA ASN A 199 14.77 -65.50 10.36
C ASN A 199 14.33 -66.02 11.75
N LEU A 200 14.24 -65.16 12.76
CA LEU A 200 13.74 -65.51 14.10
C LEU A 200 12.25 -65.92 14.10
N ILE A 201 11.43 -65.32 13.22
CA ILE A 201 10.00 -65.63 13.10
C ILE A 201 9.76 -67.02 12.46
N ARG A 202 10.72 -67.56 11.70
CA ARG A 202 10.59 -68.87 11.04
C ARG A 202 11.17 -70.01 11.88
N HIS A 203 10.55 -70.38 13.01
CA HIS A 203 10.63 -71.75 13.56
C HIS A 203 9.52 -72.08 14.57
N LYS A 204 8.45 -72.76 14.11
CA LYS A 204 7.81 -73.98 14.67
C LYS A 204 6.44 -74.21 14.03
N GLY A 205 6.22 -75.43 13.53
CA GLY A 205 4.86 -75.96 13.31
C GLY A 205 4.53 -76.31 11.87
N SER A 206 4.49 -77.61 11.59
CA SER A 206 4.24 -78.30 10.34
C SER A 206 2.76 -78.34 9.91
N ASN A 207 2.56 -78.31 8.58
CA ASN A 207 1.55 -79.00 7.75
C ASN A 207 0.12 -79.21 8.30
N GLN A 208 -0.87 -78.60 7.64
CA GLN A 208 -2.02 -79.31 7.05
C GLN A 208 -2.87 -78.37 6.18
N THR A 209 -3.32 -78.90 5.05
CA THR A 209 -4.22 -78.31 4.05
C THR A 209 -5.59 -77.98 4.62
N MET A 210 -6.11 -76.75 4.48
CA MET A 210 -7.55 -76.48 4.36
C MET A 210 -7.82 -75.16 3.61
N GLU A 211 -8.59 -75.31 2.53
CA GLU A 211 -9.62 -74.43 1.98
C GLU A 211 -9.40 -72.90 1.88
N LYS A 212 -9.51 -72.41 0.64
CA LYS A 212 -9.73 -71.00 0.30
C LYS A 212 -11.04 -70.51 0.95
N LYS A 213 -10.94 -69.60 1.91
CA LYS A 213 -12.00 -68.63 2.21
C LYS A 213 -11.56 -67.23 1.79
N SER A 214 -12.38 -66.65 0.93
CA SER A 214 -12.28 -65.31 0.37
C SER A 214 -13.03 -64.34 1.25
N ASP A 215 -12.36 -63.74 2.23
CA ASP A 215 -12.92 -62.60 2.98
C ASP A 215 -11.98 -61.41 2.77
N LYS A 216 -12.14 -60.74 1.63
CA LYS A 216 -11.75 -59.33 1.51
C LYS A 216 -12.89 -58.54 2.14
N ASN A 217 -12.62 -57.88 3.25
CA ASN A 217 -13.61 -57.03 3.92
C ASN A 217 -14.04 -55.91 2.98
N ASP A 218 -15.35 -55.73 2.81
CA ASP A 218 -15.93 -54.63 2.02
C ASP A 218 -15.43 -53.25 2.48
N TYR A 219 -15.02 -53.16 3.75
CA TYR A 219 -14.41 -51.98 4.36
C TYR A 219 -13.09 -51.54 3.71
N ASP A 220 -12.21 -52.49 3.35
CA ASP A 220 -10.92 -52.19 2.73
C ASP A 220 -11.06 -51.78 1.26
N THR A 221 -12.12 -52.27 0.61
CA THR A 221 -12.48 -51.90 -0.76
C THR A 221 -13.09 -50.50 -0.80
N LEU A 222 -13.93 -50.15 0.20
CA LEU A 222 -14.55 -48.83 0.34
C LEU A 222 -13.54 -47.74 0.71
N LEU A 223 -12.57 -48.06 1.58
CA LEU A 223 -11.52 -47.12 2.00
C LEU A 223 -10.59 -46.75 0.83
N ARG A 224 -10.28 -47.72 -0.05
CA ARG A 224 -9.56 -47.45 -1.28
C ARG A 224 -10.35 -46.57 -2.23
N GLN A 225 -11.66 -46.74 -2.34
CA GLN A 225 -12.52 -45.87 -3.16
C GLN A 225 -12.59 -44.43 -2.63
N LEU A 226 -12.74 -44.25 -1.31
CA LEU A 226 -12.88 -42.94 -0.66
C LEU A 226 -11.61 -42.07 -0.77
N VAL A 227 -10.42 -42.70 -0.76
CA VAL A 227 -9.14 -42.00 -0.95
C VAL A 227 -8.95 -41.46 -2.37
N PHE A 228 -9.63 -42.03 -3.37
CA PHE A 228 -9.58 -41.54 -4.76
C PHE A 228 -10.66 -40.49 -5.09
N ASP A 229 -11.78 -40.45 -4.34
CA ASP A 229 -12.88 -39.49 -4.55
C ASP A 229 -12.65 -38.11 -3.89
N ASP A 230 -11.69 -37.99 -2.97
CA ASP A 230 -11.42 -36.75 -2.20
C ASP A 230 -10.69 -35.63 -3.01
N GLN A 231 -10.46 -35.84 -4.31
CA GLN A 231 -9.87 -34.84 -5.20
C GLN A 231 -10.87 -33.91 -5.90
N ASN A 232 -12.19 -34.07 -5.67
CA ASN A 232 -13.21 -33.15 -6.17
C ASN A 232 -13.75 -32.23 -5.06
N GLN A 233 -13.02 -31.15 -4.75
CA GLN A 233 -13.57 -30.06 -3.96
C GLN A 233 -14.72 -29.36 -4.68
N ILE A 234 -15.93 -29.42 -4.12
CA ILE A 234 -17.04 -28.51 -4.46
C ILE A 234 -17.47 -27.72 -3.22
N LYS A 235 -17.03 -26.45 -3.23
CA LYS A 235 -17.60 -25.23 -2.65
C LYS A 235 -18.83 -25.36 -1.73
N GLU A 236 -18.67 -25.00 -0.45
CA GLU A 236 -19.80 -24.49 0.35
C GLU A 236 -19.95 -22.97 0.17
N SER A 237 -20.98 -22.60 -0.58
CA SER A 237 -21.59 -21.28 -0.59
C SER A 237 -22.81 -21.24 0.33
N SER A 238 -22.77 -20.35 1.32
CA SER A 238 -23.83 -19.38 1.68
C SER A 238 -25.29 -19.86 1.83
N ILE A 239 -25.94 -19.59 2.99
CA ILE A 239 -26.99 -18.56 3.17
C ILE A 239 -27.77 -18.76 4.48
N SER A 240 -28.16 -17.60 5.00
CA SER A 240 -28.94 -17.28 6.19
C SER A 240 -30.46 -17.56 6.14
N LYS A 241 -31.06 -17.55 7.34
CA LYS A 241 -32.36 -16.91 7.74
C LYS A 241 -33.68 -17.63 7.45
N LYS A 242 -34.39 -18.06 8.51
CA LYS A 242 -35.52 -17.37 9.21
C LYS A 242 -36.28 -18.37 10.11
N GLN A 243 -36.32 -18.13 11.42
CA GLN A 243 -37.51 -17.74 12.22
C GLN A 243 -38.60 -18.80 12.40
N SER A 244 -38.72 -19.32 13.63
CA SER A 244 -39.98 -19.37 14.37
C SER A 244 -39.70 -19.47 15.87
N ALA A 245 -40.41 -18.64 16.64
CA ALA A 245 -40.32 -18.50 18.09
C ALA A 245 -40.69 -19.80 18.83
N THR A 246 -40.19 -19.97 20.06
CA THR A 246 -40.99 -20.09 21.31
C THR A 246 -40.04 -20.16 22.53
N THR A 247 -40.48 -19.48 23.57
CA THR A 247 -39.95 -19.22 24.92
C THR A 247 -39.40 -20.42 25.69
N VAL A 248 -38.34 -20.23 26.50
CA VAL A 248 -38.29 -20.40 27.98
C VAL A 248 -37.02 -19.68 28.51
N PRO A 249 -37.07 -18.97 29.66
CA PRO A 249 -36.01 -18.11 30.15
C PRO A 249 -35.06 -18.87 31.08
N THR A 250 -33.75 -18.73 30.89
CA THR A 250 -32.74 -19.24 31.82
C THR A 250 -31.77 -18.13 32.21
N ASP A 251 -31.90 -17.69 33.47
CA ASP A 251 -30.94 -17.02 34.33
C ASP A 251 -29.84 -16.16 33.68
N ASP A 252 -30.26 -15.00 33.17
CA ASP A 252 -29.37 -13.88 32.83
C ASP A 252 -28.72 -13.23 34.09
N GLN A 253 -29.13 -13.55 35.33
CA GLN A 253 -28.73 -12.79 36.53
C GLN A 253 -27.27 -12.99 37.02
N SER A 254 -26.52 -13.96 36.47
CA SER A 254 -25.12 -14.16 36.84
C SER A 254 -24.21 -13.09 36.23
N THR A 255 -24.59 -12.54 35.08
CA THR A 255 -23.80 -11.54 34.36
C THR A 255 -24.17 -10.11 34.78
N PRO A 256 -23.21 -9.16 34.81
CA PRO A 256 -23.50 -7.77 35.14
C PRO A 256 -24.56 -7.14 34.22
N ASP A 257 -24.63 -7.55 32.95
CA ASP A 257 -25.65 -7.08 32.00
C ASP A 257 -27.04 -7.63 32.30
N GLY A 258 -27.17 -8.90 32.72
CA GLY A 258 -28.47 -9.45 33.06
C GLY A 258 -28.98 -8.97 34.42
N ARG A 259 -28.08 -8.66 35.38
CA ARG A 259 -28.41 -7.90 36.59
C ARG A 259 -28.90 -6.49 36.26
N PHE A 260 -28.23 -5.81 35.32
CA PHE A 260 -28.65 -4.49 34.86
C PHE A 260 -30.02 -4.54 34.16
N LYS A 261 -30.26 -5.51 33.28
CA LYS A 261 -31.54 -5.74 32.60
C LYS A 261 -32.67 -6.06 33.59
N ALA A 262 -32.41 -6.91 34.60
CA ALA A 262 -33.38 -7.21 35.64
C ALA A 262 -33.76 -5.95 36.44
N LYS A 263 -32.78 -5.17 36.89
CA LYS A 263 -33.03 -3.92 37.63
C LYS A 263 -33.71 -2.85 36.78
N LEU A 264 -33.35 -2.73 35.50
CA LEU A 264 -34.00 -1.81 34.57
C LEU A 264 -35.47 -2.18 34.34
N ASN A 265 -35.79 -3.47 34.27
CA ASN A 265 -37.18 -3.93 34.20
C ASN A 265 -37.93 -3.75 35.54
N SER A 266 -37.24 -3.86 36.68
CA SER A 266 -37.83 -3.56 37.99
C SER A 266 -38.24 -2.10 38.13
N ILE A 267 -37.57 -1.15 37.46
CA ILE A 267 -37.99 0.27 37.45
C ILE A 267 -39.37 0.45 36.81
N GLU A 268 -39.80 -0.46 35.93
CA GLU A 268 -41.11 -0.39 35.30
C GLU A 268 -42.25 -0.79 36.25
N SER A 269 -41.97 -1.64 37.24
CA SER A 269 -42.93 -2.09 38.24
C SER A 269 -42.95 -1.25 39.52
N LEU A 270 -41.88 -0.49 39.79
CA LEU A 270 -41.74 0.32 40.99
C LEU A 270 -42.42 1.70 40.85
N ASN A 271 -43.27 2.04 41.81
CA ASN A 271 -43.91 3.36 41.95
C ASN A 271 -43.37 4.17 43.13
N ASP A 272 -42.69 3.51 44.07
CA ASP A 272 -42.14 4.15 45.26
C ASP A 272 -40.80 4.84 44.93
N ILE A 273 -40.73 6.14 45.23
CA ILE A 273 -39.60 7.03 44.91
C ILE A 273 -38.33 6.56 45.64
N GLY A 274 -38.46 6.05 46.87
CA GLY A 274 -37.32 5.59 47.67
C GLY A 274 -36.65 4.35 47.05
N GLN A 275 -37.46 3.41 46.56
CA GLN A 275 -36.99 2.19 45.89
C GLN A 275 -36.38 2.50 44.51
N ILE A 276 -36.92 3.48 43.80
CA ILE A 276 -36.35 3.97 42.52
C ILE A 276 -34.97 4.58 42.75
N LEU A 277 -34.77 5.39 43.80
CA LEU A 277 -33.46 5.98 44.08
C LEU A 277 -32.39 4.94 44.47
N ASN A 278 -32.77 3.91 45.22
CA ASN A 278 -31.85 2.82 45.56
C ASN A 278 -31.49 1.97 44.34
N THR A 279 -32.47 1.62 43.49
CA THR A 279 -32.19 0.92 42.24
C THR A 279 -31.33 1.74 41.28
N ILE A 280 -31.49 3.07 41.22
CA ILE A 280 -30.59 3.95 40.45
C ILE A 280 -29.16 3.89 40.97
N LYS A 281 -28.95 4.01 42.30
CA LYS A 281 -27.61 3.93 42.90
C LYS A 281 -26.94 2.59 42.59
N GLU A 282 -27.69 1.51 42.74
CA GLU A 282 -27.20 0.17 42.44
C GLU A 282 -26.86 -0.03 40.96
N MET A 283 -27.65 0.55 40.04
CA MET A 283 -27.32 0.54 38.61
C MET A 283 -26.07 1.37 38.31
N ILE A 284 -25.89 2.52 38.96
CA ILE A 284 -24.67 3.34 38.82
C ILE A 284 -23.43 2.56 39.30
N ASP A 285 -23.54 1.81 40.38
CA ASP A 285 -22.43 0.97 40.85
C ASP A 285 -22.16 -0.21 39.91
N LEU A 286 -23.20 -0.80 39.30
CA LEU A 286 -23.03 -1.78 38.21
C LEU A 286 -22.38 -1.17 36.97
N LEU A 287 -22.61 0.11 36.66
CA LEU A 287 -21.96 0.79 35.53
C LEU A 287 -20.44 0.92 35.69
N LYS A 288 -19.92 0.92 36.92
CA LYS A 288 -18.47 0.95 37.20
C LYS A 288 -17.77 -0.37 36.84
N SER A 289 -18.47 -1.49 36.74
CA SER A 289 -17.89 -2.84 36.57
C SER A 289 -17.78 -3.32 35.12
N LYS A 290 -17.51 -2.41 34.17
CA LYS A 290 -17.38 -2.67 32.71
C LYS A 290 -18.64 -3.29 32.09
N VAL A 291 -19.67 -2.46 31.97
CA VAL A 291 -20.94 -2.78 31.30
C VAL A 291 -20.75 -2.90 29.78
N THR A 292 -21.44 -3.87 29.15
CA THR A 292 -21.22 -4.23 27.74
C THR A 292 -22.16 -3.52 26.76
N ARG A 293 -21.99 -3.79 25.45
CA ARG A 293 -22.81 -3.25 24.37
C ARG A 293 -24.30 -3.61 24.45
N LYS A 294 -24.68 -4.71 25.11
CA LYS A 294 -26.07 -5.21 25.15
C LYS A 294 -26.98 -4.34 26.03
N SER A 295 -26.52 -3.96 27.21
CA SER A 295 -27.20 -3.07 28.16
C SER A 295 -27.30 -1.64 27.62
N PHE A 296 -26.28 -1.18 26.87
CA PHE A 296 -26.35 0.06 26.10
C PHE A 296 -27.49 0.06 25.07
N ILE A 297 -27.61 -1.01 24.27
CA ILE A 297 -28.67 -1.12 23.25
C ILE A 297 -30.05 -1.10 23.93
N LEU A 298 -30.22 -1.86 25.01
CA LEU A 298 -31.47 -1.88 25.76
C LEU A 298 -31.86 -0.50 26.31
N LEU A 299 -30.90 0.24 26.87
CA LEU A 299 -31.15 1.58 27.41
C LEU A 299 -31.42 2.59 26.29
N LYS A 300 -30.73 2.47 25.16
CA LYS A 300 -31.00 3.26 23.95
C LYS A 300 -32.43 3.02 23.47
N ASP A 301 -32.87 1.78 23.33
CA ASP A 301 -34.22 1.44 22.84
C ASP A 301 -35.29 2.03 23.77
N ARG A 302 -35.08 1.95 25.09
CA ARG A 302 -35.97 2.58 26.08
C ARG A 302 -35.98 4.10 25.97
N LEU A 303 -34.82 4.75 25.82
CA LEU A 303 -34.76 6.20 25.61
C LEU A 303 -35.44 6.61 24.29
N THR A 304 -35.34 5.81 23.23
CA THR A 304 -36.04 6.09 21.97
C THR A 304 -37.56 5.99 22.14
N ALA A 305 -38.06 5.00 22.88
CA ALA A 305 -39.48 4.90 23.22
C ALA A 305 -39.98 6.10 24.06
N VAL A 306 -39.14 6.62 24.96
CA VAL A 306 -39.43 7.85 25.74
C VAL A 306 -39.37 9.11 24.87
N ALA A 307 -38.51 9.14 23.85
CA ALA A 307 -38.46 10.28 22.92
C ALA A 307 -39.72 10.35 22.02
N GLU A 308 -40.27 9.20 21.65
CA GLU A 308 -41.51 9.06 20.88
C GLU A 308 -42.75 9.39 21.71
N LYS A 309 -42.87 8.81 22.91
CA LYS A 309 -43.94 9.07 23.87
C LYS A 309 -43.54 10.25 24.75
N GLN A 310 -43.94 11.46 24.35
CA GLN A 310 -43.67 12.72 25.07
C GLN A 310 -43.44 12.54 26.59
N LEU A 311 -42.28 12.99 27.09
CA LEU A 311 -41.88 12.84 28.50
C LEU A 311 -42.98 13.39 29.42
N LYS A 312 -43.61 12.51 30.20
CA LYS A 312 -44.65 12.85 31.18
C LYS A 312 -44.06 13.19 32.54
N PHE A 313 -42.74 13.26 32.64
CA PHE A 313 -42.01 13.55 33.87
C PHE A 313 -42.30 12.53 34.96
N THR A 314 -42.51 11.25 34.63
CA THR A 314 -42.70 10.25 35.67
C THR A 314 -41.37 9.95 36.38
N PRO A 315 -41.38 9.55 37.67
CA PRO A 315 -40.15 9.14 38.38
C PRO A 315 -39.33 8.11 37.61
N ARG A 316 -40.02 7.23 36.86
CA ARG A 316 -39.46 6.18 36.01
C ARG A 316 -38.68 6.74 34.83
N GLU A 317 -39.28 7.68 34.09
CA GLU A 317 -38.63 8.32 32.95
C GLU A 317 -37.40 9.14 33.39
N MET A 318 -37.50 9.82 34.54
CA MET A 318 -36.40 10.59 35.12
C MET A 318 -35.25 9.67 35.57
N ALA A 319 -35.57 8.50 36.13
CA ALA A 319 -34.57 7.48 36.46
C ALA A 319 -33.79 7.02 35.22
N ILE A 320 -34.49 6.74 34.13
CA ILE A 320 -33.86 6.30 32.86
C ILE A 320 -32.97 7.40 32.28
N LEU A 321 -33.38 8.66 32.33
CA LEU A 321 -32.57 9.80 31.86
C LEU A 321 -31.30 9.98 32.69
N ILE A 322 -31.39 9.85 34.02
CA ILE A 322 -30.25 9.99 34.93
C ILE A 322 -29.24 8.87 34.69
N VAL A 323 -29.71 7.62 34.60
CA VAL A 323 -28.85 6.45 34.34
C VAL A 323 -28.20 6.55 32.98
N GLY A 324 -28.96 6.97 31.96
CA GLY A 324 -28.42 7.17 30.61
C GLY A 324 -27.35 8.25 30.53
N ALA A 325 -27.41 9.28 31.38
CA ALA A 325 -26.43 10.37 31.36
C ALA A 325 -25.03 9.96 31.83
N TYR A 326 -24.90 8.81 32.51
CA TYR A 326 -23.59 8.22 32.83
C TYR A 326 -22.88 7.61 31.61
N PHE A 327 -23.61 7.32 30.53
CA PHE A 327 -23.03 6.88 29.26
C PHE A 327 -22.67 8.08 28.38
N LYS A 328 -21.38 8.25 28.09
CA LYS A 328 -20.87 9.35 27.26
C LYS A 328 -21.48 9.35 25.85
N GLU A 329 -21.77 8.17 25.32
CA GLU A 329 -22.33 7.96 23.98
C GLU A 329 -23.83 8.34 23.90
N LEU A 330 -24.59 8.22 25.00
CA LEU A 330 -26.02 8.57 25.06
C LEU A 330 -26.27 9.99 25.56
N GLN A 331 -25.25 10.63 26.13
CA GLN A 331 -25.33 11.95 26.72
C GLN A 331 -25.93 12.99 25.75
N THR A 332 -25.49 13.00 24.49
CA THR A 332 -26.02 13.90 23.45
C THR A 332 -27.48 13.62 23.12
N PHE A 333 -27.88 12.34 23.04
CA PHE A 333 -29.26 11.94 22.79
C PHE A 333 -30.18 12.38 23.94
N ILE A 334 -29.73 12.23 25.19
CA ILE A 334 -30.44 12.70 26.38
C ILE A 334 -30.57 14.21 26.41
N HIS A 335 -29.49 14.94 26.08
CA HIS A 335 -29.55 16.40 25.96
C HIS A 335 -30.61 16.84 24.95
N LEU A 336 -30.69 16.18 23.78
CA LEU A 336 -31.73 16.47 22.79
C LEU A 336 -33.14 16.15 23.28
N ILE A 337 -33.35 15.05 24.01
CA ILE A 337 -34.64 14.72 24.61
C ILE A 337 -35.05 15.81 25.61
N VAL A 338 -34.14 16.22 26.49
CA VAL A 338 -34.43 17.24 27.51
C VAL A 338 -34.66 18.62 26.87
N LEU A 339 -33.92 19.00 25.84
CA LEU A 339 -34.16 20.24 25.11
C LEU A 339 -35.52 20.23 24.39
N ARG A 340 -35.88 19.09 23.77
CA ARG A 340 -37.19 18.89 23.13
C ARG A 340 -38.34 18.99 24.14
N THR A 341 -38.15 18.50 25.37
CA THR A 341 -39.19 18.58 26.40
C THR A 341 -39.30 19.99 26.94
N LEU A 342 -38.19 20.67 27.26
CA LEU A 342 -38.18 22.06 27.69
C LEU A 342 -38.89 22.98 26.69
N ASN A 343 -38.66 22.78 25.38
CA ASN A 343 -39.32 23.57 24.32
C ASN A 343 -40.84 23.36 24.21
N LYS A 344 -41.40 22.35 24.89
CA LYS A 344 -42.83 22.03 24.88
C LYS A 344 -43.55 22.39 26.17
N ILE A 345 -42.83 22.80 27.22
CA ILE A 345 -43.43 23.18 28.51
C ILE A 345 -44.20 24.49 28.33
N LYS A 346 -45.45 24.51 28.80
CA LYS A 346 -46.34 25.68 28.73
C LYS A 346 -46.37 26.53 30.01
N TYR A 347 -45.84 26.01 31.13
CA TYR A 347 -45.83 26.68 32.43
C TYR A 347 -47.23 26.96 33.01
N SER A 348 -48.17 26.03 32.83
CA SER A 348 -49.54 26.18 33.36
C SER A 348 -49.63 25.85 34.85
N ASN A 349 -48.73 25.00 35.36
CA ASN A 349 -48.74 24.50 36.74
C ASN A 349 -47.40 24.75 37.47
N LEU A 350 -47.43 24.92 38.79
CA LEU A 350 -46.20 24.98 39.63
C LEU A 350 -45.33 23.73 39.49
N ASN A 351 -45.96 22.57 39.25
CA ASN A 351 -45.27 21.32 38.95
C ASN A 351 -44.41 21.42 37.68
N GLU A 352 -44.95 22.01 36.61
CA GLU A 352 -44.24 22.16 35.34
C GLU A 352 -43.06 23.13 35.46
N VAL A 353 -43.23 24.19 36.27
CA VAL A 353 -42.15 25.12 36.61
C VAL A 353 -41.04 24.40 37.39
N SER A 354 -41.40 23.59 38.39
CA SER A 354 -40.46 22.76 39.15
C SER A 354 -39.72 21.74 38.26
N CYS A 355 -40.44 21.08 37.36
CA CYS A 355 -39.88 20.19 36.33
C CYS A 355 -38.87 20.93 35.44
N ALA A 356 -39.21 22.12 34.96
CA ALA A 356 -38.33 22.93 34.11
C ALA A 356 -37.05 23.33 34.87
N ILE A 357 -37.17 23.75 36.13
CA ILE A 357 -36.01 24.09 36.98
C ILE A 357 -35.12 22.85 37.19
N PHE A 358 -35.70 21.68 37.41
CA PHE A 358 -34.94 20.43 37.56
C PHE A 358 -34.21 20.06 36.27
N LEU A 359 -34.88 20.10 35.11
CA LEU A 359 -34.27 19.77 33.82
C LEU A 359 -33.15 20.75 33.44
N ASN A 360 -33.33 22.05 33.70
CA ASN A 360 -32.29 23.05 33.47
C ASN A 360 -31.07 22.80 34.37
N ASN A 361 -31.27 22.44 35.65
CA ASN A 361 -30.18 22.05 36.55
C ASN A 361 -29.47 20.76 36.06
N PHE A 362 -30.24 19.79 35.58
CA PHE A 362 -29.72 18.53 35.05
C PHE A 362 -28.90 18.75 33.77
N LEU A 363 -29.40 19.55 32.83
CA LEU A 363 -28.66 19.97 31.63
C LEU A 363 -27.39 20.70 32.03
N LEU A 364 -27.50 21.68 32.92
CA LEU A 364 -26.36 22.46 33.35
C LEU A 364 -25.29 21.56 33.97
N LYS A 365 -25.64 20.60 34.82
CA LYS A 365 -24.67 19.66 35.41
C LYS A 365 -24.05 18.73 34.39
N SER A 366 -24.85 18.21 33.44
CA SER A 366 -24.42 17.23 32.45
C SER A 366 -23.69 17.81 31.24
N ILE A 367 -23.85 19.10 30.92
CA ILE A 367 -23.14 19.75 29.81
C ILE A 367 -21.68 20.06 30.20
N SER A 368 -20.74 19.82 29.28
CA SER A 368 -19.36 20.26 29.36
C SER A 368 -19.26 21.77 29.16
N SER A 369 -18.42 22.47 29.92
CA SER A 369 -18.29 23.94 29.88
C SER A 369 -17.92 24.52 28.50
N GLU A 370 -17.33 23.71 27.62
CA GLU A 370 -16.97 24.09 26.25
C GLU A 370 -18.17 24.16 25.29
N LYS A 371 -19.27 23.46 25.59
CA LYS A 371 -20.44 23.38 24.70
C LYS A 371 -21.44 24.46 25.07
N PHE A 372 -21.87 25.24 24.09
CA PHE A 372 -22.88 26.27 24.28
C PHE A 372 -24.28 25.77 23.89
N CYS A 373 -25.27 25.96 24.77
CA CYS A 373 -26.67 25.60 24.53
C CYS A 373 -27.57 26.85 24.61
N PRO A 374 -28.04 27.40 23.47
CA PRO A 374 -28.81 28.64 23.45
C PRO A 374 -30.20 28.50 24.10
N GLU A 375 -30.85 27.34 23.97
CA GLU A 375 -32.18 27.09 24.52
C GLU A 375 -32.19 27.21 26.04
N LEU A 376 -31.10 26.83 26.72
CA LEU A 376 -30.98 26.97 28.17
C LEU A 376 -31.07 28.44 28.61
N PHE A 377 -30.46 29.36 27.85
CA PHE A 377 -30.55 30.80 28.12
C PHE A 377 -31.96 31.33 27.89
N ILE A 378 -32.64 30.84 26.84
CA ILE A 378 -34.03 31.20 26.55
C ILE A 378 -34.96 30.74 27.68
N HIS A 379 -34.80 29.50 28.13
CA HIS A 379 -35.62 28.94 29.23
C HIS A 379 -35.39 29.66 30.55
N ILE A 380 -34.16 30.08 30.83
CA ILE A 380 -33.86 30.84 32.05
C ILE A 380 -34.39 32.27 31.95
N ASP A 381 -34.34 32.91 30.78
CA ASP A 381 -35.01 34.19 30.54
C ASP A 381 -36.53 34.07 30.77
N ASN A 382 -37.15 33.00 30.28
CA ASN A 382 -38.57 32.72 30.50
C ASN A 382 -38.91 32.49 31.99
N LEU A 383 -38.10 31.72 32.72
CA LEU A 383 -38.30 31.50 34.17
C LEU A 383 -38.13 32.79 34.98
N VAL A 384 -37.19 33.65 34.63
CA VAL A 384 -37.02 34.98 35.26
C VAL A 384 -38.22 35.87 34.98
N ARG A 385 -38.82 35.79 33.79
CA ARG A 385 -40.05 36.53 33.47
C ARG A 385 -41.26 36.07 34.29
N LEU A 386 -41.36 34.79 34.66
CA LEU A 386 -42.44 34.29 35.54
C LEU A 386 -42.37 34.90 36.96
N CYS A 387 -41.20 35.41 37.37
CA CYS A 387 -41.02 36.09 38.64
C CYS A 387 -41.50 37.56 38.63
N LEU A 388 -41.85 38.13 37.46
CA LEU A 388 -42.25 39.53 37.32
C LEU A 388 -43.73 39.77 37.69
N PRO A 389 -44.09 40.98 38.17
CA PRO A 389 -45.48 41.39 38.39
C PRO A 389 -46.23 41.68 37.07
N GLN A 390 -47.56 41.46 37.09
CA GLN A 390 -48.45 41.31 35.91
C GLN A 390 -48.59 42.53 34.97
N GLU A 391 -47.96 43.67 35.22
CA GLU A 391 -48.28 44.94 34.51
C GLU A 391 -47.23 45.40 33.48
N LYS A 392 -46.11 44.69 33.27
CA LYS A 392 -45.05 45.16 32.37
C LYS A 392 -44.47 44.08 31.45
N THR A 393 -45.18 43.70 30.38
CA THR A 393 -44.58 42.86 29.33
C THR A 393 -44.99 43.29 27.91
N LYS A 394 -44.45 44.41 27.41
CA LYS A 394 -44.33 44.60 25.96
C LYS A 394 -43.14 43.77 25.46
N ILE A 395 -43.44 42.68 24.77
CA ILE A 395 -42.48 41.64 24.34
C ILE A 395 -41.64 42.16 23.16
N LYS A 396 -40.31 42.18 23.29
CA LYS A 396 -39.40 42.19 22.13
C LYS A 396 -38.38 41.06 22.19
N LEU A 397 -38.63 40.10 21.29
CA LEU A 397 -37.79 39.15 20.55
C LEU A 397 -37.00 38.00 21.20
N PHE A 398 -36.96 36.94 20.36
CA PHE A 398 -36.31 35.62 20.42
C PHE A 398 -36.76 34.65 21.52
N HIS A 399 -37.91 34.02 21.23
CA HIS A 399 -38.34 32.67 21.61
C HIS A 399 -39.42 32.49 22.71
N ARG A 400 -40.65 32.30 22.20
CA ARG A 400 -41.72 31.37 22.63
C ARG A 400 -42.25 31.45 24.07
N MET A 401 -42.71 32.62 24.48
CA MET A 401 -43.86 32.68 25.40
C MET A 401 -45.09 32.98 24.56
N GLU A 402 -45.66 31.96 23.90
CA GLU A 402 -47.00 32.06 23.33
C GLU A 402 -47.99 32.09 24.50
N HIS A 403 -48.26 33.29 25.01
CA HIS A 403 -49.51 33.80 25.59
C HIS A 403 -50.43 32.93 26.49
N GLU A 404 -50.01 31.78 27.02
CA GLU A 404 -50.82 30.93 27.91
C GLU A 404 -50.10 30.62 29.23
N THR A 405 -49.71 31.64 30.01
CA THR A 405 -49.20 31.43 31.37
C THR A 405 -50.27 31.74 32.40
N ASP A 406 -50.80 30.70 33.03
CA ASP A 406 -51.72 30.81 34.16
C ASP A 406 -50.96 30.86 35.51
N CYS A 407 -49.69 30.44 35.54
CA CYS A 407 -48.87 30.35 36.74
C CYS A 407 -47.83 31.47 36.81
N PHE A 408 -47.95 32.35 37.82
CA PHE A 408 -47.00 33.42 38.09
C PHE A 408 -46.38 33.25 39.48
N LEU A 409 -45.05 33.33 39.57
CA LEU A 409 -44.32 33.26 40.83
C LEU A 409 -44.27 34.62 41.57
N ASN A 410 -44.77 35.68 40.92
CA ASN A 410 -44.85 37.08 41.34
C ASN A 410 -44.20 37.42 42.68
N VAL A 411 -42.97 37.94 42.60
CA VAL A 411 -42.10 38.14 43.76
C VAL A 411 -42.56 39.26 44.70
N THR A 412 -43.52 40.08 44.28
CA THR A 412 -44.02 41.23 45.06
C THR A 412 -44.99 40.83 46.18
N LYS A 413 -45.44 39.57 46.24
CA LYS A 413 -46.44 39.09 47.22
C LYS A 413 -45.83 38.48 48.49
N PHE A 414 -44.50 38.42 48.62
CA PHE A 414 -43.82 37.69 49.71
C PHE A 414 -43.66 38.52 50.98
N THR A 415 -43.85 37.86 52.14
CA THR A 415 -43.76 38.47 53.48
C THR A 415 -42.48 38.02 54.19
N THR A 416 -42.02 38.78 55.20
CA THR A 416 -40.79 38.47 55.96
C THR A 416 -40.83 37.13 56.71
N SER A 417 -42.03 36.60 56.98
CA SER A 417 -42.28 35.27 57.57
C SER A 417 -41.87 34.10 56.66
N ASP A 418 -41.79 34.32 55.34
CA ASP A 418 -41.41 33.30 54.36
C ASP A 418 -39.87 33.09 54.31
N GLU A 419 -39.08 33.93 54.99
CA GLU A 419 -37.60 33.89 55.01
C GLU A 419 -37.05 32.77 55.92
N GLU A 420 -37.75 32.35 56.98
CA GLU A 420 -37.23 31.37 57.96
C GLU A 420 -37.30 29.91 57.48
N ASN A 421 -38.18 29.62 56.51
CA ASN A 421 -38.41 28.28 55.95
C ASN A 421 -37.63 28.01 54.65
N SER A 422 -36.50 28.69 54.45
CA SER A 422 -35.66 28.62 53.24
C SER A 422 -34.86 27.30 53.11
N ARG A 423 -35.53 26.14 53.12
CA ARG A 423 -34.90 24.82 52.95
C ARG A 423 -35.46 24.00 51.79
N TYR A 424 -36.23 24.60 50.89
CA TYR A 424 -36.72 23.85 49.74
C TYR A 424 -35.62 23.68 48.69
N ILE A 425 -35.14 22.44 48.55
CA ILE A 425 -34.29 21.99 47.46
C ILE A 425 -35.20 21.28 46.46
N VAL A 426 -35.09 21.62 45.17
CA VAL A 426 -35.77 20.86 44.10
C VAL A 426 -35.07 19.50 43.99
N SER A 427 -35.56 18.53 44.74
CA SER A 427 -35.16 17.12 44.67
C SER A 427 -36.27 16.31 44.02
N LEU A 428 -35.91 15.18 43.40
CA LEU A 428 -36.88 14.24 42.82
C LEU A 428 -37.95 13.82 43.84
N THR A 429 -37.58 13.70 45.11
CA THR A 429 -38.52 13.39 46.20
C THR A 429 -39.61 14.46 46.33
N ASN A 430 -39.22 15.74 46.37
CA ASN A 430 -40.12 16.85 46.59
C ASN A 430 -41.00 17.17 45.36
N LEU A 431 -40.57 16.75 44.18
CA LEU A 431 -41.26 16.95 42.92
C LEU A 431 -42.43 15.96 42.74
N PHE A 432 -42.34 14.78 43.37
CA PHE A 432 -43.32 13.69 43.25
C PHE A 432 -44.18 13.47 44.50
N ASP A 433 -43.89 14.13 45.63
CA ASP A 433 -44.62 14.00 46.90
C ASP A 433 -46.00 14.70 46.94
N GLY A 434 -46.54 15.13 45.79
CA GLY A 434 -47.89 15.70 45.70
C GLY A 434 -48.11 17.05 46.40
N ARG A 435 -47.06 17.65 46.98
CA ARG A 435 -47.07 18.92 47.76
C ARG A 435 -47.58 20.15 46.99
N PHE A 436 -47.62 20.06 45.67
CA PHE A 436 -48.10 21.12 44.79
C PHE A 436 -49.62 21.08 44.54
N LYS A 437 -50.35 20.13 45.15
CA LYS A 437 -51.83 20.03 45.03
C LYS A 437 -52.58 20.77 46.15
N SER A 438 -51.91 21.10 47.25
CA SER A 438 -52.49 21.83 48.39
C SER A 438 -52.32 23.34 48.20
N ASN A 439 -53.43 24.08 48.16
CA ASN A 439 -53.46 25.51 47.84
C ASN A 439 -52.88 26.42 48.95
N GLU A 440 -52.75 25.94 50.18
CA GLU A 440 -52.37 26.76 51.35
C GLU A 440 -50.86 27.11 51.40
N ASP A 441 -49.99 26.31 50.80
CA ASP A 441 -48.52 26.51 50.79
C ASP A 441 -47.99 27.22 49.53
N SER A 442 -48.87 27.65 48.61
CA SER A 442 -48.50 28.12 47.26
C SER A 442 -47.54 29.34 47.27
N SER A 443 -47.68 30.25 48.23
CA SER A 443 -46.81 31.42 48.38
C SER A 443 -45.38 31.04 48.83
N ILE A 444 -45.25 30.17 49.82
CA ILE A 444 -43.94 29.70 50.30
C ILE A 444 -43.25 28.86 49.22
N ILE A 445 -44.01 28.05 48.49
CA ILE A 445 -43.50 27.22 47.38
C ILE A 445 -43.04 28.12 46.23
N SER A 446 -43.81 29.13 45.84
CA SER A 446 -43.43 30.06 44.77
C SER A 446 -42.19 30.88 45.11
N TYR A 447 -42.04 31.33 46.37
CA TYR A 447 -40.83 31.99 46.85
C TYR A 447 -39.60 31.08 46.74
N ASN A 448 -39.73 29.84 47.19
CA ASN A 448 -38.67 28.85 47.10
C ASN A 448 -38.28 28.50 45.66
N LEU A 449 -39.26 28.39 44.75
CA LEU A 449 -39.00 28.19 43.32
C LEU A 449 -38.28 29.39 42.72
N ALA A 450 -38.64 30.63 43.09
CA ALA A 450 -37.95 31.83 42.64
C ALA A 450 -36.47 31.86 43.08
N ILE A 451 -36.18 31.49 44.33
CA ILE A 451 -34.79 31.34 44.81
C ILE A 451 -34.03 30.30 43.97
N GLN A 452 -34.67 29.21 43.57
CA GLN A 452 -34.05 28.17 42.74
C GLN A 452 -33.77 28.63 41.31
N VAL A 453 -34.60 29.51 40.76
CA VAL A 453 -34.31 30.20 39.49
C VAL A 453 -33.08 31.09 39.61
N PHE A 454 -32.91 31.82 40.72
CA PHE A 454 -31.71 32.63 40.92
C PHE A 454 -30.45 31.78 41.17
N LYS A 455 -30.58 30.65 41.87
CA LYS A 455 -29.49 29.66 42.00
C LYS A 455 -29.08 29.08 40.64
N LEU A 456 -30.04 28.81 39.76
CA LEU A 456 -29.77 28.39 38.38
C LEU A 456 -28.91 29.42 37.62
N ILE A 457 -29.20 30.70 37.78
CA ILE A 457 -28.43 31.79 37.16
C ILE A 457 -27.00 31.86 37.72
N SER A 458 -26.83 31.67 39.03
CA SER A 458 -25.48 31.59 39.63
C SER A 458 -24.70 30.39 39.09
N ASN A 459 -25.33 29.21 39.00
CA ASN A 459 -24.70 28.02 38.46
C ASN A 459 -24.34 28.18 36.97
N LEU A 460 -25.17 28.89 36.19
CA LEU A 460 -24.85 29.22 34.79
C LEU A 460 -23.57 30.05 34.69
N HIS A 461 -23.45 31.07 35.55
CA HIS A 461 -22.29 31.92 35.59
C HIS A 461 -21.01 31.12 35.87
N GLU A 462 -21.03 30.27 36.89
CA GLU A 462 -19.88 29.42 37.24
C GLU A 462 -19.47 28.49 36.10
N LYS A 463 -20.45 27.88 35.42
CA LYS A 463 -20.20 26.96 34.30
C LYS A 463 -19.65 27.64 33.05
N TYR A 464 -20.13 28.83 32.73
CA TYR A 464 -19.79 29.56 31.50
C TYR A 464 -18.85 30.75 31.74
N SER A 465 -18.23 30.87 32.90
CA SER A 465 -17.29 31.95 33.25
C SER A 465 -16.15 32.09 32.21
N SER A 466 -15.69 30.97 31.66
CA SER A 466 -14.64 30.95 30.61
C SER A 466 -15.12 31.41 29.23
N SER A 467 -16.44 31.51 28.99
CA SER A 467 -16.99 31.91 27.70
C SER A 467 -17.07 33.42 27.57
N SER A 468 -16.38 33.98 26.58
CA SER A 468 -16.41 35.43 26.29
C SER A 468 -17.82 35.98 25.97
N ASN A 469 -18.77 35.12 25.57
CA ASN A 469 -20.09 35.53 25.08
C ASN A 469 -21.18 35.53 26.16
N ILE A 470 -20.90 35.05 27.38
CA ILE A 470 -21.91 34.90 28.44
C ILE A 470 -22.56 36.25 28.79
N ARG A 471 -21.77 37.32 28.90
CA ARG A 471 -22.25 38.67 29.24
C ARG A 471 -23.21 39.23 28.19
N PHE A 472 -22.95 38.98 26.91
CA PHE A 472 -23.82 39.44 25.84
C PHE A 472 -25.18 38.74 25.93
N MET A 473 -25.17 37.41 26.16
CA MET A 473 -26.39 36.61 26.21
C MET A 473 -27.23 36.86 27.47
N SER A 474 -26.60 37.05 28.64
CA SER A 474 -27.32 37.34 29.89
C SER A 474 -27.61 38.83 30.10
N SER A 475 -27.19 39.72 29.20
CA SER A 475 -27.39 41.17 29.37
C SER A 475 -28.86 41.55 29.58
N SER A 476 -29.77 40.93 28.82
CA SER A 476 -31.22 41.14 28.93
C SER A 476 -31.78 40.66 30.28
N THR A 477 -31.42 39.43 30.69
CA THR A 477 -31.87 38.86 31.97
C THR A 477 -31.37 39.70 33.14
N MET A 478 -30.12 40.16 33.09
CA MET A 478 -29.50 40.93 34.18
C MET A 478 -30.08 42.34 34.26
N ALA A 479 -30.40 42.99 33.13
CA ALA A 479 -31.11 44.26 33.10
C ALA A 479 -32.51 44.13 33.72
N MET A 480 -33.25 43.08 33.36
CA MET A 480 -34.56 42.81 33.96
C MET A 480 -34.48 42.62 35.48
N ILE A 481 -33.54 41.81 35.97
CA ILE A 481 -33.34 41.59 37.41
C ILE A 481 -33.01 42.90 38.14
N ARG A 482 -32.13 43.72 37.57
CA ARG A 482 -31.72 45.01 38.15
C ARG A 482 -32.86 46.01 38.25
N ASP A 483 -33.61 46.18 37.16
CA ASP A 483 -34.57 47.27 37.03
C ASP A 483 -35.92 46.96 37.67
N THR A 484 -36.31 45.68 37.77
CA THR A 484 -37.68 45.30 38.16
C THR A 484 -37.77 44.41 39.39
N ILE A 485 -36.81 43.50 39.61
CA ILE A 485 -36.86 42.51 40.69
C ILE A 485 -36.17 43.03 41.95
N LEU A 486 -34.95 43.58 41.82
CA LEU A 486 -34.16 44.11 42.94
C LEU A 486 -34.89 45.10 43.90
N PRO A 487 -35.79 45.99 43.44
CA PRO A 487 -36.51 46.90 44.35
C PRO A 487 -37.60 46.23 45.20
N ASN A 488 -38.18 45.12 44.74
CA ASN A 488 -39.43 44.56 45.31
C ASN A 488 -39.22 43.26 46.11
N VAL A 489 -37.99 42.99 46.56
CA VAL A 489 -37.56 41.70 47.08
C VAL A 489 -37.17 41.77 48.57
N PRO A 490 -37.41 40.71 49.38
CA PRO A 490 -36.98 40.63 50.77
C PRO A 490 -35.45 40.76 50.98
N LYS A 491 -35.01 41.09 52.20
CA LYS A 491 -33.63 41.55 52.49
C LYS A 491 -32.56 40.50 52.16
N GLN A 492 -32.83 39.22 52.43
CA GLN A 492 -31.88 38.14 52.16
C GLN A 492 -31.71 37.88 50.66
N MET A 493 -32.82 37.85 49.93
CA MET A 493 -32.81 37.61 48.48
C MET A 493 -32.23 38.82 47.73
N LYS A 494 -32.38 40.03 48.26
CA LYS A 494 -31.71 41.23 47.71
C LYS A 494 -30.18 41.15 47.78
N LYS A 495 -29.61 40.68 48.90
CA LYS A 495 -28.16 40.44 49.02
C LYS A 495 -27.68 39.40 48.01
N PHE A 496 -28.38 38.27 47.91
CA PHE A 496 -28.05 37.20 46.96
C PHE A 496 -28.12 37.65 45.50
N LEU A 497 -29.12 38.46 45.14
CA LEU A 497 -29.24 39.03 43.80
C LEU A 497 -28.14 40.06 43.49
N GLN A 498 -27.72 40.86 44.48
CA GLN A 498 -26.58 41.77 44.33
C GLN A 498 -25.28 41.00 44.08
N GLU A 499 -25.01 39.94 44.84
CA GLU A 499 -23.85 39.07 44.61
C GLU A 499 -23.85 38.46 43.20
N ILE A 500 -25.01 38.05 42.69
CA ILE A 500 -25.14 37.55 41.32
C ILE A 500 -24.85 38.68 40.32
N LEU A 501 -25.47 39.86 40.48
CA LEU A 501 -25.23 41.02 39.61
C LEU A 501 -23.75 41.39 39.56
N ASP A 502 -23.07 41.42 40.70
CA ASP A 502 -21.65 41.77 40.80
C ASP A 502 -20.79 40.75 40.04
N LYS A 503 -21.04 39.44 40.20
CA LYS A 503 -20.35 38.38 39.43
C LYS A 503 -20.45 38.59 37.92
N PHE A 504 -21.64 38.94 37.40
CA PHE A 504 -21.84 39.20 35.97
C PHE A 504 -21.25 40.53 35.48
N THR A 505 -20.91 41.45 36.38
CA THR A 505 -20.27 42.74 36.03
C THR A 505 -18.75 42.67 35.98
N GLU A 506 -18.13 41.59 36.45
CA GLU A 506 -16.69 41.40 36.38
C GLU A 506 -16.18 41.47 34.92
N LYS A 507 -15.04 42.14 34.74
CA LYS A 507 -14.52 42.55 33.43
C LYS A 507 -14.00 41.34 32.65
N THR A 508 -14.82 40.79 31.76
CA THR A 508 -14.32 39.91 30.71
C THR A 508 -13.42 40.70 29.73
N PRO A 509 -12.38 40.08 29.17
CA PRO A 509 -11.48 40.75 28.22
C PRO A 509 -12.26 41.28 27.02
N LYS A 510 -11.83 42.44 26.50
CA LYS A 510 -12.44 43.17 25.37
C LYS A 510 -12.82 42.19 24.25
N SER A 511 -14.05 42.29 23.75
CA SER A 511 -14.55 41.51 22.62
C SER A 511 -13.56 41.55 21.45
N VAL A 512 -12.91 40.42 21.18
CA VAL A 512 -11.95 40.30 20.08
C VAL A 512 -12.76 40.19 18.78
N ILE A 513 -12.52 41.11 17.85
CA ILE A 513 -13.05 41.00 16.49
C ILE A 513 -12.49 39.70 15.90
N ILE A 514 -13.37 38.77 15.50
CA ILE A 514 -12.96 37.49 14.92
C ILE A 514 -12.33 37.79 13.56
N ASN A 515 -11.00 37.84 13.51
CA ASN A 515 -10.28 37.81 12.24
C ASN A 515 -10.56 36.44 11.62
N THR A 516 -11.34 36.43 10.53
CA THR A 516 -11.64 35.25 9.73
C THR A 516 -10.37 34.42 9.51
N ILE A 517 -10.44 33.11 9.79
CA ILE A 517 -9.31 32.19 9.66
C ILE A 517 -8.73 32.33 8.25
N GLN A 518 -7.56 32.97 8.14
CA GLN A 518 -6.87 33.02 6.86
C GLN A 518 -6.37 31.62 6.54
N ALA A 519 -6.79 31.08 5.39
CA ALA A 519 -6.32 29.77 4.94
C ALA A 519 -4.80 29.81 4.78
N LYS A 520 -4.10 28.84 5.39
CA LYS A 520 -2.66 28.70 5.20
C LYS A 520 -2.38 28.47 3.71
N PRO A 521 -1.35 29.10 3.13
CA PRO A 521 -1.03 28.90 1.71
C PRO A 521 -0.72 27.42 1.44
N PHE A 522 -1.23 26.90 0.33
CA PHE A 522 -1.00 25.51 -0.08
C PHE A 522 0.47 25.33 -0.52
N ILE A 523 1.13 24.30 0.00
CA ILE A 523 2.51 23.95 -0.36
C ILE A 523 2.46 23.11 -1.64
N LEU A 524 3.30 23.44 -2.63
CA LEU A 524 3.43 22.64 -3.85
C LEU A 524 3.85 21.20 -3.49
N PRO A 525 3.20 20.17 -4.05
CA PRO A 525 3.56 18.78 -3.78
C PRO A 525 4.98 18.52 -4.30
N LEU A 526 5.86 18.05 -3.41
CA LEU A 526 7.20 17.65 -3.79
C LEU A 526 7.13 16.33 -4.56
N LEU A 527 7.52 16.33 -5.84
CA LEU A 527 7.56 15.12 -6.65
C LEU A 527 8.90 14.40 -6.43
N GLU A 528 8.82 13.09 -6.18
CA GLU A 528 10.01 12.26 -6.11
C GLU A 528 10.67 12.15 -7.50
N PRO A 529 12.00 12.34 -7.58
CA PRO A 529 12.71 12.17 -8.84
C PRO A 529 12.67 10.70 -9.26
N LYS A 530 12.25 10.43 -10.50
CA LYS A 530 12.30 9.09 -11.09
C LYS A 530 13.72 8.83 -11.61
N PHE A 531 14.49 8.02 -10.90
CA PHE A 531 15.76 7.47 -11.38
C PHE A 531 15.78 5.94 -11.22
N GLU A 532 16.55 5.27 -12.07
CA GLU A 532 16.79 3.82 -12.00
C GLU A 532 18.13 3.62 -11.27
N ASP A 533 18.14 2.97 -10.11
CA ASP A 533 19.37 2.70 -9.34
C ASP A 533 20.34 1.82 -10.12
N ASP A 534 19.81 0.81 -10.81
CA ASP A 534 20.57 -0.09 -11.67
C ASP A 534 20.19 0.11 -13.15
N LEU A 535 20.95 0.96 -13.83
CA LEU A 535 20.87 1.21 -15.29
C LEU A 535 21.00 -0.04 -16.19
N ARG A 536 21.26 -1.22 -15.60
CA ARG A 536 21.51 -2.50 -16.28
C ARG A 536 20.27 -3.40 -16.35
N LEU A 537 19.31 -3.27 -15.43
CA LEU A 537 18.12 -4.13 -15.38
C LEU A 537 16.95 -3.52 -16.15
N LYS A 538 16.98 -3.65 -17.48
CA LYS A 538 15.80 -3.34 -18.31
C LYS A 538 15.01 -4.61 -18.64
N PRO A 539 13.68 -4.55 -18.77
CA PRO A 539 12.84 -5.70 -19.09
C PRO A 539 13.33 -6.41 -20.36
N LYS A 540 13.58 -7.73 -20.23
CA LYS A 540 14.37 -8.55 -21.16
C LYS A 540 13.80 -8.53 -22.59
N TYR A 541 12.50 -8.76 -22.75
CA TYR A 541 11.86 -9.02 -24.05
C TYR A 541 11.87 -7.83 -25.04
N GLN A 542 11.41 -6.64 -24.65
CA GLN A 542 11.40 -5.49 -25.56
C GLN A 542 12.81 -4.98 -25.89
N CYS A 543 13.75 -5.17 -24.96
CA CYS A 543 15.16 -4.86 -25.18
C CYS A 543 15.80 -5.82 -26.18
N GLU A 544 15.44 -7.10 -26.18
CA GLU A 544 15.96 -8.11 -27.10
C GLU A 544 15.56 -7.86 -28.54
N ARG A 545 14.28 -7.59 -28.82
CA ARG A 545 13.84 -7.23 -30.18
C ARG A 545 14.56 -5.99 -30.71
N LYS A 546 14.71 -4.95 -29.87
CA LYS A 546 15.46 -3.72 -30.24
C LYS A 546 16.96 -4.02 -30.45
N LYS A 547 17.57 -4.85 -29.61
CA LYS A 547 18.96 -5.31 -29.76
C LYS A 547 19.13 -6.09 -31.06
N LEU A 548 18.22 -7.01 -31.37
CA LEU A 548 18.25 -7.82 -32.58
C LEU A 548 18.09 -6.96 -33.84
N MET A 549 17.12 -6.04 -33.85
CA MET A 549 16.95 -5.08 -34.94
C MET A 549 18.21 -4.22 -35.16
N LYS A 550 18.89 -3.81 -34.09
CA LYS A 550 20.16 -3.07 -34.18
C LYS A 550 21.29 -3.94 -34.75
N LYS A 551 21.38 -5.21 -34.35
CA LYS A 551 22.33 -6.19 -34.92
C LYS A 551 22.05 -6.39 -36.41
N TYR A 552 20.81 -6.70 -36.79
CA TYR A 552 20.38 -6.85 -38.18
C TYR A 552 20.76 -5.62 -39.03
N LYS A 553 20.38 -4.41 -38.60
CA LYS A 553 20.71 -3.18 -39.35
C LYS A 553 22.22 -2.94 -39.46
N ARG A 554 23.01 -3.33 -38.44
CA ARG A 554 24.47 -3.19 -38.45
C ARG A 554 25.09 -4.18 -39.44
N GLU A 555 24.70 -5.44 -39.38
CA GLU A 555 25.22 -6.50 -40.25
C GLU A 555 24.78 -6.28 -41.70
N PHE A 556 23.51 -5.96 -41.95
CA PHE A 556 23.00 -5.63 -43.29
C PHE A 556 23.77 -4.46 -43.93
N LYS A 557 23.97 -3.35 -43.18
CA LYS A 557 24.78 -2.22 -43.66
C LYS A 557 26.26 -2.60 -43.82
N GLY A 558 26.77 -3.55 -43.04
CA GLY A 558 28.12 -4.11 -43.19
C GLY A 558 28.26 -4.87 -44.51
N ALA A 559 27.40 -5.87 -44.71
CA ALA A 559 27.35 -6.71 -45.91
C ALA A 559 27.17 -5.88 -47.19
N GLN A 560 26.18 -4.97 -47.20
CA GLN A 560 25.95 -4.10 -48.35
C GLN A 560 27.16 -3.21 -48.67
N ARG A 561 27.89 -2.73 -47.65
CA ARG A 561 29.11 -1.93 -47.86
C ARG A 561 30.25 -2.75 -48.42
N GLU A 562 30.42 -4.00 -48.01
CA GLU A 562 31.47 -4.86 -48.58
C GLU A 562 31.12 -5.26 -50.02
N ILE A 563 29.87 -5.66 -50.31
CA ILE A 563 29.42 -5.96 -51.68
C ILE A 563 29.69 -4.78 -52.62
N ARG A 564 29.32 -3.55 -52.23
CA ARG A 564 29.57 -2.35 -53.06
C ARG A 564 31.05 -2.11 -53.34
N LYS A 565 31.93 -2.35 -52.35
CA LYS A 565 33.37 -2.19 -52.52
C LYS A 565 33.95 -3.31 -53.39
N ASP A 566 33.43 -4.52 -53.28
CA ASP A 566 33.83 -5.69 -54.07
C ASP A 566 33.42 -5.49 -55.54
N SER A 567 32.19 -5.04 -55.79
CA SER A 567 31.73 -4.64 -57.12
C SER A 567 32.59 -3.51 -57.71
N LYS A 568 32.97 -2.51 -56.90
CA LYS A 568 33.88 -1.45 -57.34
C LYS A 568 35.25 -2.00 -57.70
N PHE A 569 35.82 -2.87 -56.87
CA PHE A 569 37.11 -3.49 -57.12
C PHE A 569 37.09 -4.29 -58.43
N LEU A 570 36.08 -5.13 -58.63
CA LEU A 570 35.91 -5.91 -59.86
C LEU A 570 35.75 -5.03 -61.10
N ARG A 571 34.99 -3.94 -60.98
CA ARG A 571 34.85 -2.95 -62.05
C ARG A 571 36.19 -2.29 -62.38
N ASP A 572 36.94 -1.87 -61.38
CA ASP A 572 38.25 -1.24 -61.56
C ASP A 572 39.27 -2.22 -62.18
N THR A 573 39.25 -3.50 -61.76
CA THR A 573 40.11 -4.54 -62.36
C THR A 573 39.72 -4.82 -63.81
N TYR A 574 38.42 -4.92 -64.10
CA TYR A 574 37.93 -5.12 -65.46
C TYR A 574 38.32 -3.96 -66.38
N LEU A 575 38.13 -2.71 -65.94
CA LEU A 575 38.52 -1.53 -66.71
C LEU A 575 40.02 -1.50 -67.00
N LYS A 576 40.87 -1.76 -65.98
CA LYS A 576 42.33 -1.85 -66.17
C LYS A 576 42.71 -2.94 -67.18
N GLU A 577 42.01 -4.06 -67.20
CA GLU A 577 42.25 -5.11 -68.19
C GLU A 577 41.84 -4.70 -69.60
N VAL A 578 40.68 -4.05 -69.76
CA VAL A 578 40.23 -3.53 -71.06
C VAL A 578 41.22 -2.50 -71.59
N GLU A 579 41.62 -1.52 -70.77
CA GLU A 579 42.63 -0.52 -71.14
C GLU A 579 43.95 -1.17 -71.54
N LYS A 580 44.40 -2.19 -70.79
CA LYS A 580 45.63 -2.94 -71.13
C LYS A 580 45.50 -3.68 -72.45
N LYS A 581 44.37 -4.36 -72.70
CA LYS A 581 44.09 -5.07 -73.95
C LYS A 581 44.03 -4.11 -75.12
N ASP A 582 43.36 -2.98 -74.98
CA ASP A 582 43.28 -1.94 -76.01
C ASP A 582 44.65 -1.32 -76.30
N ARG A 583 45.47 -1.07 -75.27
CA ARG A 583 46.84 -0.59 -75.46
C ARG A 583 47.68 -1.60 -76.24
N ILE A 584 47.61 -2.88 -75.88
CA ILE A 584 48.31 -3.96 -76.59
C ILE A 584 47.83 -4.06 -78.04
N ARG A 585 46.51 -4.06 -78.26
CA ARG A 585 45.90 -4.12 -79.60
C ARG A 585 46.33 -2.94 -80.45
N LYS A 586 46.24 -1.70 -79.95
CA LYS A 586 46.68 -0.49 -80.65
C LYS A 586 48.15 -0.54 -81.02
N ASN A 587 49.02 -1.02 -80.11
CA ASN A 587 50.45 -1.16 -80.40
C ASN A 587 50.72 -2.20 -81.48
N LYS A 588 50.09 -3.39 -81.40
CA LYS A 588 50.22 -4.45 -82.42
C LYS A 588 49.71 -4.00 -83.78
N VAL A 589 48.55 -3.33 -83.84
CA VAL A 589 48.01 -2.80 -85.10
C VAL A 589 48.97 -1.78 -85.71
N LYS A 590 49.55 -0.88 -84.90
CA LYS A 590 50.57 0.07 -85.37
C LYS A 590 51.80 -0.64 -85.94
N GLU A 591 52.25 -1.71 -85.30
CA GLU A 591 53.39 -2.52 -85.76
C GLU A 591 53.09 -3.23 -87.08
N ILE A 592 51.93 -3.90 -87.19
CA ILE A 592 51.49 -4.56 -88.44
C ILE A 592 51.35 -3.56 -89.58
N LEU A 593 50.75 -2.38 -89.33
CA LEU A 593 50.63 -1.33 -90.34
C LEU A 593 52.00 -0.78 -90.77
N LYS A 594 52.95 -0.69 -89.84
CA LYS A 594 54.33 -0.31 -90.14
C LYS A 594 55.00 -1.35 -91.05
N ASP A 595 54.86 -2.64 -90.73
CA ASP A 595 55.43 -3.73 -91.53
C ASP A 595 54.81 -3.80 -92.93
N LEU A 596 53.49 -3.63 -93.03
CA LEU A 596 52.78 -3.59 -94.31
C LEU A 596 53.21 -2.40 -95.17
N SER A 597 53.44 -1.24 -94.56
CA SER A 597 53.99 -0.07 -95.24
C SER A 597 55.40 -0.34 -95.80
N ILE A 598 56.25 -1.03 -95.04
CA ILE A 598 57.59 -1.45 -95.49
C ILE A 598 57.47 -2.41 -96.69
N GLN A 599 56.58 -3.41 -96.63
CA GLN A 599 56.34 -4.34 -97.74
C GLN A 599 55.86 -3.63 -99.01
N GLN A 600 54.93 -2.67 -98.87
CA GLN A 600 54.47 -1.87 -100.00
C GLN A 600 55.63 -1.06 -100.62
N GLY A 601 56.51 -0.51 -99.78
CA GLY A 601 57.74 0.15 -100.22
C GLY A 601 58.66 -0.78 -101.01
N LEU A 602 58.88 -2.01 -100.53
CA LEU A 602 59.69 -3.03 -101.21
C LEU A 602 59.04 -3.47 -102.53
N TYR A 603 57.72 -3.70 -102.55
CA TYR A 603 56.99 -4.05 -103.77
C TYR A 603 57.12 -2.96 -104.85
N LYS A 604 56.96 -1.69 -104.47
CA LYS A 604 57.16 -0.54 -105.38
C LYS A 604 58.59 -0.42 -105.89
N LYS A 605 59.58 -1.00 -105.19
CA LYS A 605 60.99 -0.98 -105.59
C LYS A 605 61.34 -2.13 -106.56
N ASN A 606 60.62 -3.25 -106.47
CA ASN A 606 60.81 -4.43 -107.33
C ASN A 606 60.01 -4.39 -108.64
N LYS A 607 59.10 -3.41 -108.77
CA LYS A 607 58.32 -3.12 -109.98
C LYS A 607 58.94 -1.90 -110.65
#